data_AF-A0A2N3F371-F1
#
_entry.id   AF-A0A2N3F371-F1
#
_cell.length_a   1.000
_cell.length_b   1.000
_cell.length_c   1.000
_cell.angle_alpha   90.00
_cell.angle_beta   90.00
_cell.angle_gamma   90.00
#
_symmetry.space_group_name_H-M   'P 1'
#
loop_
_entity.id
_entity.type
_entity.pdbx_description
1 polymer ?
#
loop_
_entity_poly.entity_id
_entity_poly.type
_entity_poly.pdbx_seq_one_letter_code
_entity_poly.pdbx_strand_id
1 'polypeptide(L)'
;NTRLDPGAAYPLRAGLVTSLGFGHVSALVCIAHPAAFANALAPDVRAEWASRAATRRAAARDRWARVLANKEPLYDKRIDRRFAAHDGTDAQKAEETAMLLDPGARFDPSRGHFVAGGGAS
;
A
#
# COMPACT_ATOMS: atom_id res chain seq x y z
N ASN A 1 -32.08 9.70 -4.04
CA ASN A 1 -30.91 9.06 -3.41
C ASN A 1 -30.19 8.26 -4.49
N THR A 2 -29.21 8.88 -5.13
CA THR A 2 -28.91 8.68 -6.56
C THR A 2 -27.93 7.52 -6.77
N ARG A 3 -28.40 6.48 -7.47
CA ARG A 3 -27.59 5.39 -8.03
C ARG A 3 -26.60 6.00 -9.04
N LEU A 4 -25.31 5.69 -8.90
CA LEU A 4 -24.27 6.15 -9.82
C LEU A 4 -24.48 5.47 -11.19
N ASP A 5 -25.03 6.22 -12.15
CA ASP A 5 -25.06 5.84 -13.56
C ASP A 5 -23.71 6.21 -14.19
N PRO A 6 -22.90 5.24 -14.67
CA PRO A 6 -21.56 5.49 -15.20
C PRO A 6 -21.56 6.15 -16.60
N GLY A 7 -22.69 6.71 -17.04
CA GLY A 7 -22.81 7.44 -18.32
C GLY A 7 -22.62 8.95 -18.21
N ALA A 8 -22.88 9.56 -17.04
CA ALA A 8 -22.96 11.02 -16.92
C ALA A 8 -21.83 11.66 -16.10
N ALA A 9 -21.17 10.94 -15.18
CA ALA A 9 -20.18 11.53 -14.27
C ALA A 9 -18.71 11.25 -14.65
N TYR A 10 -18.45 10.24 -15.50
CA TYR A 10 -17.10 9.91 -15.97
C TYR A 10 -17.19 9.39 -17.42
N PRO A 11 -16.85 10.18 -18.44
CA PRO A 11 -16.93 9.72 -19.82
C PRO A 11 -15.94 8.57 -20.12
N LEU A 12 -14.89 8.41 -19.30
CA LEU A 12 -13.85 7.38 -19.45
C LEU A 12 -13.96 6.32 -18.34
N ARG A 13 -14.30 5.09 -18.73
CA ARG A 13 -14.48 3.96 -17.80
C ARG A 13 -13.25 3.05 -17.69
N ALA A 14 -12.45 2.97 -18.74
CA ALA A 14 -11.25 2.15 -18.81
C ALA A 14 -10.30 2.67 -19.89
N GLY A 15 -9.05 2.25 -19.83
CA GLY A 15 -8.03 2.46 -20.85
C GLY A 15 -7.21 1.19 -21.09
N LEU A 16 -6.63 1.09 -22.28
CA LEU A 16 -5.75 0.00 -22.68
C LEU A 16 -4.34 0.56 -22.91
N VAL A 17 -3.34 -0.10 -22.34
CA VAL A 17 -1.92 0.18 -22.56
C VAL A 17 -1.34 -0.99 -23.31
N THR A 18 -0.76 -0.72 -24.48
CA THR A 18 -0.11 -1.74 -25.31
C THR A 18 1.36 -1.41 -25.52
N SER A 19 2.22 -2.42 -25.49
CA SER A 19 3.65 -2.29 -25.74
C SER A 19 4.14 -3.42 -26.66
N LEU A 20 5.14 -3.12 -27.48
CA LEU A 20 5.75 -4.05 -28.43
C LEU A 20 7.27 -4.05 -28.23
N GLY A 21 7.87 -5.24 -28.27
CA GLY A 21 9.31 -5.46 -28.20
C GLY A 21 9.82 -6.29 -29.38
N PHE A 22 11.14 -6.38 -29.51
CA PHE A 22 11.79 -7.26 -30.50
C PHE A 22 11.46 -8.74 -30.23
N GLY A 23 11.48 -9.56 -31.28
CA GLY A 23 11.24 -11.00 -31.15
C GLY A 23 9.79 -11.38 -30.86
N HIS A 24 8.83 -10.67 -31.46
CA HIS A 24 7.38 -10.97 -31.37
C HIS A 24 6.80 -10.81 -29.95
N VAL A 25 7.48 -10.08 -29.07
CA VAL A 25 6.97 -9.79 -27.73
C VAL A 25 5.93 -8.68 -27.80
N SER A 26 4.72 -8.97 -27.36
CA SER A 26 3.66 -7.98 -27.18
C SER A 26 3.08 -8.05 -25.78
N ALA A 27 2.67 -6.90 -25.25
CA ALA A 27 2.03 -6.79 -23.94
C ALA A 27 0.80 -5.88 -24.04
N LEU A 28 -0.23 -6.22 -23.26
CA LEU A 28 -1.46 -5.45 -23.13
C LEU A 28 -1.87 -5.40 -21.65
N VAL A 29 -2.24 -4.21 -21.18
CA VAL A 29 -2.75 -3.97 -19.82
C VAL A 29 -4.06 -3.19 -19.91
N CYS A 30 -5.10 -3.70 -19.27
CA CYS A 30 -6.37 -2.99 -19.10
C CYS A 30 -6.43 -2.30 -17.73
N ILE A 31 -6.72 -1.02 -17.73
CA ILE A 31 -6.85 -0.20 -16.52
C ILE A 31 -8.31 0.26 -16.44
N ALA A 32 -9.03 -0.18 -15.39
CA ALA A 32 -10.39 0.26 -15.12
C ALA A 32 -10.42 1.48 -14.18
N HIS A 33 -11.46 2.31 -14.29
CA HIS A 33 -11.66 3.45 -13.42
C HIS A 33 -11.81 3.00 -11.94
N PRO A 34 -11.17 3.66 -10.95
CA PRO A 34 -11.20 3.23 -9.54
C PRO A 34 -12.60 3.11 -8.93
N ALA A 35 -13.57 3.88 -9.44
CA ALA A 35 -14.96 3.78 -9.00
C ALA A 35 -15.58 2.39 -9.23
N ALA A 36 -15.08 1.62 -10.21
CA ALA A 36 -15.53 0.24 -10.43
C ALA A 36 -15.29 -0.63 -9.19
N PHE A 37 -14.10 -0.52 -8.57
CA PHE A 37 -13.79 -1.23 -7.33
C PHE A 37 -14.64 -0.74 -6.16
N ALA A 38 -14.73 0.59 -5.97
CA ALA A 38 -15.52 1.16 -4.89
C ALA A 38 -16.99 0.71 -4.97
N ASN A 39 -17.54 0.62 -6.18
CA ASN A 39 -18.91 0.18 -6.43
C ASN A 39 -19.13 -1.33 -6.22
N ALA A 40 -18.08 -2.14 -6.22
CA ALA A 40 -18.15 -3.57 -5.93
C ALA A 40 -18.18 -3.88 -4.42
N LEU A 41 -17.80 -2.93 -3.56
CA LEU A 41 -17.84 -3.08 -2.11
C LEU A 41 -19.27 -3.01 -1.57
N ALA A 42 -19.54 -3.78 -0.51
CA ALA A 42 -20.73 -3.62 0.32
C ALA A 42 -20.82 -2.17 0.86
N PRO A 43 -22.03 -1.60 1.06
CA PRO A 43 -22.18 -0.18 1.38
C PRO A 43 -21.46 0.28 2.65
N ASP A 44 -21.47 -0.55 3.69
CA ASP A 44 -20.77 -0.36 4.96
C ASP A 44 -19.25 -0.36 4.78
N VAL A 45 -18.71 -1.36 4.09
CA VAL A 45 -17.28 -1.47 3.78
C VAL A 45 -16.82 -0.33 2.88
N ARG A 46 -17.66 0.09 1.94
CA ARG A 46 -17.37 1.19 1.01
C ARG A 46 -17.18 2.51 1.74
N ALA A 47 -18.03 2.81 2.72
CA ALA A 47 -17.95 4.05 3.49
C ALA A 47 -16.66 4.11 4.31
N GLU A 48 -16.32 3.00 5.00
CA GLU A 48 -15.08 2.91 5.75
C GLU A 48 -13.85 3.03 4.83
N TRP A 49 -13.84 2.29 3.72
CA TRP A 49 -12.78 2.37 2.72
C TRP A 49 -12.62 3.80 2.17
N ALA A 50 -13.71 4.49 1.85
CA ALA A 50 -13.69 5.83 1.31
C ALA A 50 -13.09 6.83 2.31
N SER A 51 -13.46 6.70 3.60
CA SER A 51 -12.89 7.49 4.69
C SER A 51 -11.38 7.28 4.80
N ARG A 52 -10.92 6.02 4.88
CA ARG A 52 -9.50 5.68 4.95
C ARG A 52 -8.71 6.19 3.74
N ALA A 53 -9.30 6.10 2.54
CA ALA A 53 -8.69 6.60 1.31
C ALA A 53 -8.59 8.13 1.32
N ALA A 54 -9.59 8.84 1.84
CA ALA A 54 -9.57 10.30 1.98
C ALA A 54 -8.47 10.76 2.96
N THR A 55 -8.38 10.12 4.13
CA THR A 55 -7.34 10.39 5.14
C THR A 55 -5.93 10.19 4.55
N ARG A 56 -5.71 9.08 3.83
CA ARG A 56 -4.42 8.84 3.17
C ARG A 56 -4.08 9.89 2.12
N ARG A 57 -5.07 10.35 1.32
CA ARG A 57 -4.85 11.41 0.32
C ARG A 57 -4.51 12.75 0.98
N ALA A 58 -5.16 13.09 2.10
CA ALA A 58 -4.83 14.31 2.84
C ALA A 58 -3.39 14.27 3.37
N ALA A 59 -3.02 13.20 4.09
CA ALA A 59 -1.66 13.02 4.60
C ALA A 59 -0.60 13.02 3.48
N ALA A 60 -0.92 12.44 2.32
CA ALA A 60 -0.03 12.45 1.16
C ALA A 60 0.18 13.86 0.58
N ARG A 61 -0.87 14.68 0.48
CA ARG A 61 -0.74 16.09 0.03
C ARG A 61 0.12 16.90 0.99
N ASP A 62 -0.11 16.74 2.29
CA ASP A 62 0.67 17.45 3.31
C ASP A 62 2.15 17.05 3.25
N ARG A 63 2.44 15.75 3.10
CA ARG A 63 3.80 15.27 2.89
C ARG A 63 4.41 15.81 1.60
N TRP A 64 3.66 15.78 0.50
CA TRP A 64 4.14 16.27 -0.79
C TRP A 64 4.52 17.75 -0.74
N ALA A 65 3.73 18.58 -0.05
CA ALA A 65 4.05 19.99 0.17
C ALA A 65 5.37 20.17 0.95
N ARG A 66 5.63 19.35 1.97
CA ARG A 66 6.91 19.37 2.70
C ARG A 66 8.10 18.94 1.85
N VAL A 67 7.91 17.90 1.04
CA VAL A 67 8.94 17.41 0.10
C VAL A 67 9.28 18.49 -0.92
N LEU A 68 8.29 19.10 -1.56
CA LEU A 68 8.51 20.18 -2.53
C LEU A 68 9.19 21.41 -1.91
N ALA A 69 8.92 21.69 -0.63
CA ALA A 69 9.57 22.75 0.11
C ALA A 69 10.97 22.37 0.65
N ASN A 70 11.52 21.21 0.25
CA ASN A 70 12.79 20.65 0.75
C ASN A 70 12.84 20.51 2.29
N LYS A 71 11.68 20.38 2.96
CA LYS A 71 11.59 20.20 4.42
C LYS A 71 11.67 18.73 4.85
N GLU A 72 11.46 17.81 3.92
CA GLU A 72 11.50 16.37 4.16
C GLU A 72 12.03 15.69 2.88
N PRO A 73 12.90 14.67 2.97
CA PRO A 73 13.33 13.94 1.78
C PRO A 73 12.19 13.11 1.18
N LEU A 74 12.13 13.04 -0.15
CA LEU A 74 11.17 12.17 -0.84
C LEU A 74 11.46 10.69 -0.53
N TYR A 75 12.74 10.33 -0.52
CA TYR A 75 13.26 8.99 -0.26
C TYR A 75 14.29 9.03 0.87
N ASP A 76 14.13 8.12 1.82
CA ASP A 76 15.04 7.92 2.95
C ASP A 76 15.51 6.46 2.93
N LYS A 77 16.83 6.25 2.86
CA LYS A 77 17.42 4.91 2.81
C LYS A 77 17.33 4.27 4.19
N ARG A 78 16.62 3.15 4.28
CA ARG A 78 16.61 2.35 5.52
C ARG A 78 17.94 1.60 5.67
N ILE A 79 18.59 1.78 6.82
CA ILE A 79 19.87 1.14 7.16
C ILE A 79 19.68 0.02 8.18
N ASP A 80 18.59 0.08 8.96
CA ASP A 80 18.29 -0.84 10.04
C ASP A 80 17.15 -1.83 9.69
N ARG A 81 17.20 -3.02 10.29
CA ARG A 81 16.34 -4.18 10.07
C ARG A 81 15.09 -4.23 10.96
N ARG A 82 14.89 -3.28 11.89
CA ARG A 82 13.67 -3.14 12.71
C ARG A 82 13.37 -4.39 13.56
N PHE A 83 14.38 -4.87 14.28
CA PHE A 83 14.29 -5.98 15.25
C PHE A 83 14.63 -5.45 16.63
N ALA A 84 13.98 -5.91 17.70
CA ALA A 84 14.13 -5.31 19.02
C ALA A 84 15.62 -5.20 19.45
N ALA A 85 16.43 -6.23 19.21
CA ALA A 85 17.86 -6.24 19.49
C ALA A 85 18.69 -5.12 18.78
N HIS A 86 18.31 -4.65 17.58
CA HIS A 86 18.92 -3.52 16.81
C HIS A 86 20.47 -3.43 16.71
N ASP A 87 21.23 -4.45 17.11
CA ASP A 87 22.67 -4.37 17.37
C ASP A 87 23.51 -5.39 16.59
N GLY A 88 22.89 -6.17 15.71
CA GLY A 88 23.55 -7.20 14.92
C GLY A 88 24.01 -8.42 15.74
N THR A 89 23.57 -8.55 16.98
CA THR A 89 23.89 -9.69 17.86
C THR A 89 23.21 -10.98 17.41
N ASP A 90 23.60 -12.09 18.04
CA ASP A 90 22.92 -13.37 17.84
C ASP A 90 21.45 -13.33 18.28
N ALA A 91 21.07 -12.43 19.20
CA ALA A 91 19.67 -12.17 19.53
C ALA A 91 18.90 -11.61 18.33
N GLN A 92 19.49 -10.65 17.60
CA GLN A 92 18.91 -10.14 16.36
C GLN A 92 18.77 -11.24 15.29
N LYS A 93 19.77 -12.12 15.15
CA LYS A 93 19.69 -13.24 14.19
C LYS A 93 18.59 -14.23 14.56
N ALA A 94 18.39 -14.48 15.85
CA ALA A 94 17.31 -15.32 16.35
C ALA A 94 15.93 -14.70 16.09
N GLU A 95 15.76 -13.40 16.32
CA GLU A 95 14.53 -12.66 15.97
C GLU A 95 14.24 -12.69 14.46
N GLU A 96 15.27 -12.51 13.63
CA GLU A 96 15.15 -12.59 12.17
C GLU A 96 14.73 -13.99 11.74
N THR A 97 15.35 -15.03 12.29
CA THR A 97 15.00 -16.43 12.01
C THR A 97 13.56 -16.74 12.42
N ALA A 98 13.16 -16.32 13.63
CA ALA A 98 11.80 -16.52 14.12
C ALA A 98 10.76 -15.81 13.23
N MET A 99 11.03 -14.57 12.83
CA MET A 99 10.16 -13.81 11.93
C MET A 99 10.03 -14.48 10.54
N LEU A 100 11.13 -14.97 9.96
CA LEU A 100 11.11 -15.62 8.64
C LEU A 100 10.34 -16.94 8.64
N LEU A 101 10.31 -17.64 9.77
CA LEU A 101 9.60 -18.91 9.93
C LEU A 101 8.14 -18.73 10.35
N ASP A 102 7.75 -17.55 10.83
CA ASP A 102 6.39 -17.23 11.26
C ASP A 102 5.61 -16.48 10.16
N PRO A 103 4.66 -17.13 9.44
CA PRO A 103 3.85 -16.47 8.42
C PRO A 103 2.91 -15.40 9.00
N GLY A 104 2.68 -15.41 10.32
CA GLY A 104 1.92 -14.43 11.07
C GLY A 104 2.73 -13.20 11.47
N ALA A 105 4.06 -13.22 11.38
CA ALA A 105 4.89 -12.10 11.83
C ALA A 105 4.55 -10.80 11.07
N ARG A 106 4.38 -9.70 11.79
CA ARG A 106 4.03 -8.38 11.22
C ARG A 106 4.87 -7.27 11.84
N PHE A 107 5.08 -6.20 11.09
CA PHE A 107 5.67 -4.99 11.61
C PHE A 107 4.65 -4.25 12.49
N ASP A 108 5.03 -3.90 13.71
CA ASP A 108 4.24 -3.07 14.60
C ASP A 108 4.71 -1.61 14.50
N PRO A 109 3.92 -0.70 13.89
CA PRO A 109 4.29 0.70 13.75
C PRO A 109 4.44 1.45 15.07
N SER A 110 3.78 1.00 16.15
CA SER A 110 3.86 1.62 17.47
C SER A 110 5.16 1.28 18.19
N ARG A 111 5.68 0.07 17.96
CA ARG A 111 6.90 -0.44 18.59
C ARG A 111 8.15 -0.27 17.72
N GLY A 112 7.97 -0.04 16.42
CA GLY A 112 9.07 0.16 15.49
C GLY A 112 9.84 -1.12 15.14
N HIS A 113 9.34 -2.30 15.51
CA HIS A 113 9.96 -3.59 15.20
C HIS A 113 8.93 -4.67 14.79
N PHE A 114 9.43 -5.77 14.23
CA PHE A 114 8.61 -6.95 13.91
C PHE A 114 8.17 -7.68 15.18
N VAL A 115 6.91 -8.10 15.21
CA VAL A 115 6.33 -8.91 16.27
C VAL A 115 5.83 -10.21 15.66
N ALA A 116 5.97 -11.31 16.42
CA ALA A 116 5.37 -12.59 16.04
C ALA A 116 3.86 -12.42 15.84
N GLY A 117 3.31 -13.08 14.82
CA GLY A 117 1.87 -13.21 14.70
C GLY A 117 1.41 -14.03 15.88
N GLY A 118 0.54 -13.47 16.73
CA GLY A 118 -0.02 -14.21 17.85
C GLY A 118 -0.60 -15.54 17.35
N GLY A 119 0.15 -16.61 17.51
CA GLY A 119 -0.26 -17.95 17.11
C GLY A 119 -1.32 -18.41 18.09
N ALA A 120 -2.55 -18.55 17.60
CA ALA A 120 -3.49 -19.46 18.21
C ALA A 120 -2.81 -20.84 18.31
N SER A 121 -2.62 -21.29 19.54
CA SER A 121 -2.50 -22.71 19.88
C SER A 121 -3.88 -23.26 20.15
#